data_AF-A0A0G1TKP9-F1
#
_entry.id   AF-A0A0G1TKP9-F1
#
_cell.length_a   1.000
_cell.length_b   1.000
_cell.length_c   1.000
_cell.angle_alpha   90.00
_cell.angle_beta   90.00
_cell.angle_gamma   90.00
#
_symmetry.space_group_name_H-M   'P 1'
#
loop_
_entity.id
_entity.type
_entity.pdbx_description
1 polymer ?
#
loop_
_entity_poly.entity_id
_entity_poly.type
_entity_poly.pdbx_seq_one_letter_code
_entity_poly.pdbx_strand_id
1 'polypeptide(L)'
;MIFSVLYKCVALVHAVWVLTVIAGVFIWPWMWFPWFGALILAMLASTVGSIAAVDACALTTLENALRKRAGVKQYTDGFMRHYARKCFRLNISQKIPLIMILLLIFTSVACIKFVINILLQMRK
;
A
#
# COMPACT_ATOMS: atom_id res chain seq x y z
N MET A 1 19.36 19.34 -5.88
CA MET A 1 19.65 18.55 -4.66
C MET A 1 18.41 18.22 -3.83
N ILE A 2 17.52 19.17 -3.55
CA ILE A 2 16.35 18.94 -2.67
C ILE A 2 15.43 17.81 -3.16
N PHE A 3 15.09 17.79 -4.46
CA PHE A 3 14.25 16.74 -5.05
C PHE A 3 14.89 15.36 -4.95
N SER A 4 16.23 15.28 -4.94
CA SER A 4 16.97 14.03 -4.80
C SER A 4 16.85 13.42 -3.40
N VAL A 5 16.71 14.25 -2.37
CA VAL A 5 16.44 13.82 -1.00
C VAL A 5 14.97 13.45 -0.86
N LEU A 6 14.07 14.30 -1.35
CA LEU A 6 12.62 14.09 -1.25
C LEU A 6 12.16 12.76 -1.86
N TYR A 7 12.61 12.40 -3.07
CA TYR A 7 12.15 11.13 -3.66
C TYR A 7 12.63 9.92 -2.85
N LYS A 8 13.81 10.00 -2.21
CA LYS A 8 14.32 8.92 -1.34
C LYS A 8 13.49 8.83 -0.06
N CYS A 9 13.13 9.96 0.55
CA CYS A 9 12.24 9.99 1.70
C CYS A 9 10.87 9.41 1.36
N VAL A 10 10.27 9.80 0.22
CA VAL A 10 8.99 9.23 -0.24
C VAL A 10 9.11 7.73 -0.49
N ALA A 11 10.21 7.26 -1.05
CA ALA A 11 10.44 5.83 -1.23
C ALA A 11 10.50 5.05 0.11
N LEU A 12 11.12 5.63 1.15
CA LEU A 12 11.14 5.02 2.49
C LEU A 12 9.73 4.97 3.10
N VAL A 13 9.00 6.09 3.03
CA VAL A 13 7.59 6.14 3.49
C VAL A 13 6.75 5.13 2.73
N HIS A 14 6.95 5.00 1.42
CA HIS A 14 6.22 4.03 0.60
C HIS A 14 6.60 2.58 0.96
N ALA A 15 7.86 2.30 1.26
CA ALA A 15 8.28 0.98 1.75
C ALA A 15 7.57 0.62 3.07
N VAL A 16 7.55 1.56 4.03
CA VAL A 16 6.84 1.38 5.31
C VAL A 16 5.34 1.18 5.08
N TRP A 17 4.74 1.95 4.17
CA TRP A 17 3.33 1.81 3.81
C TRP A 17 3.02 0.41 3.26
N VAL A 18 3.81 -0.06 2.29
CA VAL A 18 3.64 -1.40 1.71
C VAL A 18 3.79 -2.49 2.78
N LEU A 19 4.80 -2.40 3.65
CA LEU A 19 4.97 -3.35 4.75
C LEU A 19 3.80 -3.35 5.72
N THR A 20 3.27 -2.16 6.05
CA THR A 20 2.11 -2.02 6.94
C THR A 20 0.85 -2.59 6.31
N VAL A 21 0.63 -2.36 5.02
CA VAL A 21 -0.48 -2.94 4.26
C VAL A 21 -0.37 -4.46 4.23
N ILE A 22 0.81 -5.01 3.92
CA ILE A 22 1.05 -6.46 3.96
C ILE A 22 0.77 -7.01 5.36
N ALA A 23 1.32 -6.39 6.40
CA ALA A 23 1.10 -6.81 7.78
C ALA A 23 -0.39 -6.75 8.15
N GLY A 24 -1.10 -5.69 7.75
CA GLY A 24 -2.53 -5.53 7.95
C GLY A 24 -3.34 -6.67 7.31
N VAL A 25 -2.99 -7.09 6.09
CA VAL A 25 -3.60 -8.24 5.41
C VAL A 25 -3.47 -9.54 6.22
N PHE A 26 -2.37 -9.75 6.94
CA PHE A 26 -2.15 -10.96 7.72
C PHE A 26 -2.66 -10.88 9.16
N ILE A 27 -2.66 -9.70 9.76
CA ILE A 27 -2.97 -9.50 11.19
C ILE A 27 -4.47 -9.23 11.39
N TRP A 28 -5.24 -8.88 10.33
CA TRP A 28 -6.67 -8.53 10.44
C TRP A 28 -7.57 -9.54 11.20
N PRO A 29 -7.36 -10.87 11.12
CA PRO A 29 -8.21 -11.80 11.86
C PRO A 29 -7.98 -11.77 13.37
N TRP A 30 -6.88 -11.17 13.82
CA TRP A 30 -6.46 -11.07 15.23
C TRP A 30 -6.74 -9.67 15.80
N MET A 31 -7.61 -8.88 15.15
CA MET A 31 -7.96 -7.54 15.61
C MET A 31 -9.16 -7.58 16.56
N TRP A 32 -8.87 -7.86 17.83
CA TRP A 32 -9.86 -7.79 18.90
C TRP A 32 -10.22 -6.35 19.29
N PHE A 33 -9.40 -5.37 18.89
CA PHE A 33 -9.61 -3.95 19.18
C PHE A 33 -10.28 -3.22 18.00
N PRO A 34 -11.47 -2.65 18.18
CA PRO A 34 -12.24 -2.02 17.10
C PRO A 34 -11.54 -0.81 16.48
N TRP A 35 -10.82 -0.02 17.29
CA TRP A 35 -10.04 1.13 16.81
C TRP A 35 -8.91 0.74 15.87
N PHE A 36 -8.24 -0.37 16.14
CA PHE A 36 -7.14 -0.87 15.31
C PHE A 36 -7.66 -1.42 13.97
N GLY A 37 -8.80 -2.12 14.00
CA GLY A 37 -9.50 -2.54 12.79
C GLY A 37 -9.93 -1.35 11.92
N ALA A 38 -10.44 -0.28 12.51
CA ALA A 38 -10.82 0.94 11.79
C ALA A 38 -9.61 1.63 11.13
N LEU A 39 -8.48 1.71 11.83
CA LEU A 39 -7.23 2.27 11.28
C LEU A 39 -6.78 1.47 10.06
N ILE A 40 -6.75 0.15 10.17
CA ILE A 40 -6.30 -0.73 9.09
C ILE A 40 -7.26 -0.70 7.93
N LEU A 41 -8.56 -0.64 8.20
CA LEU A 41 -9.55 -0.43 7.15
C LEU A 41 -9.30 0.89 6.40
N ALA A 42 -9.02 1.99 7.11
CA ALA A 42 -8.72 3.27 6.49
C ALA A 42 -7.44 3.22 5.62
N MET A 43 -6.40 2.50 6.06
CA MET A 43 -5.17 2.31 5.28
C MET A 43 -5.40 1.44 4.03
N LEU A 44 -6.14 0.34 4.17
CA LEU A 44 -6.48 -0.52 3.05
C LEU A 44 -7.36 0.22 2.04
N ALA A 45 -8.41 0.92 2.51
CA ALA A 45 -9.32 1.69 1.68
C ALA A 45 -8.61 2.84 0.95
N SER A 46 -7.73 3.58 1.61
CA SER A 46 -6.95 4.63 0.95
C SER A 46 -5.98 4.07 -0.10
N THR A 47 -5.39 2.89 0.15
CA THR A 47 -4.56 2.20 -0.84
C THR A 47 -5.38 1.80 -2.07
N VAL A 48 -6.51 1.11 -1.86
CA VAL A 48 -7.43 0.71 -2.94
C VAL A 48 -7.94 1.93 -3.71
N GLY A 49 -8.38 2.98 -3.01
CA GLY A 49 -8.87 4.21 -3.60
C GLY A 49 -7.79 4.92 -4.42
N SER A 50 -6.54 4.92 -3.97
CA SER A 50 -5.44 5.49 -4.75
C SER A 50 -5.18 4.72 -6.04
N ILE A 51 -5.19 3.39 -6.00
CA ILE A 51 -5.00 2.53 -7.18
C ILE A 51 -6.14 2.78 -8.17
N ALA A 52 -7.38 2.91 -7.69
CA ALA A 52 -8.52 3.20 -8.55
C ALA A 52 -8.49 4.61 -9.17
N ALA A 53 -7.92 5.60 -8.47
CA ALA A 53 -7.91 6.99 -8.91
C ALA A 53 -6.77 7.34 -9.87
N VAL A 54 -5.59 6.76 -9.70
CA VAL A 54 -4.38 7.12 -10.48
C VAL A 54 -3.67 5.91 -11.10
N ASP A 55 -4.37 4.77 -11.23
CA ASP A 55 -3.88 3.49 -11.77
C ASP A 55 -2.59 2.96 -11.11
N ALA A 56 -2.26 3.49 -9.93
CA ALA A 56 -1.08 3.17 -9.15
C ALA A 56 -1.26 3.60 -7.70
N CYS A 57 -0.40 3.13 -6.79
CA CYS A 57 -0.33 3.72 -5.46
C CYS A 57 0.10 5.19 -5.58
N ALA A 58 -0.64 6.12 -4.97
CA ALA A 58 -0.38 7.56 -5.04
C ALA A 58 1.06 7.95 -4.68
N LEU A 59 1.70 7.21 -3.75
CA LEU A 59 3.09 7.42 -3.38
C LEU A 59 4.06 7.09 -4.52
N THR A 60 3.73 6.13 -5.39
CA THR A 60 4.48 5.84 -6.63
C THR A 60 4.46 7.05 -7.56
N THR A 61 3.28 7.61 -7.77
CA THR A 61 3.07 8.78 -8.64
C THR A 61 3.84 9.98 -8.11
N LEU A 62 3.78 10.21 -6.79
CA LEU A 62 4.53 11.26 -6.12
C LEU A 62 6.05 11.04 -6.23
N GLU A 63 6.54 9.82 -5.98
CA GLU A 63 7.96 9.49 -6.11
C GLU A 63 8.45 9.73 -7.54
N ASN A 64 7.72 9.23 -8.54
CA ASN A 64 8.08 9.42 -9.94
C ASN A 64 8.05 10.90 -10.35
N ALA A 65 7.12 11.71 -9.83
CA ALA A 65 7.11 13.15 -10.07
C ALA A 65 8.36 13.84 -9.49
N LEU A 66 8.76 13.45 -8.27
CA LEU A 66 9.99 13.96 -7.63
C LEU A 66 11.26 13.50 -8.35
N ARG A 67 11.30 12.24 -8.81
CA ARG A 67 12.42 11.71 -9.61
C ARG A 67 12.58 12.48 -10.92
N LYS A 68 11.49 12.76 -11.62
CA LYS A 68 11.49 13.58 -12.84
C LYS A 68 12.08 14.97 -12.57
N ARG A 69 11.64 15.63 -11.49
CA ARG A 69 12.19 16.94 -11.07
C ARG A 69 13.65 16.88 -10.63
N ALA A 70 14.11 15.72 -10.14
CA ALA A 70 15.50 15.49 -9.77
C ALA A 70 16.40 15.09 -10.96
N GLY A 71 15.87 15.00 -12.19
CA GLY A 71 16.61 14.51 -13.36
C GLY A 71 16.90 12.99 -13.32
N VAL A 72 16.19 12.24 -12.47
CA VAL A 72 16.36 10.80 -12.30
C VAL A 72 15.29 10.06 -13.09
N LYS A 73 15.67 8.96 -13.75
CA LYS A 73 14.75 8.11 -14.50
C LYS A 73 13.61 7.60 -13.60
N GLN A 74 12.38 7.79 -14.06
CA GLN A 74 11.17 7.24 -13.48
C GLN A 74 11.09 5.73 -13.73
N TYR A 75 10.34 5.00 -12.89
CA TYR A 75 10.10 3.57 -13.09
C TYR A 75 8.62 3.30 -13.37
N THR A 76 8.36 2.29 -14.21
CA THR A 76 7.01 1.94 -14.71
C THR A 76 6.58 0.54 -14.31
N ASP A 77 7.50 -0.28 -13.80
CA ASP A 77 7.26 -1.68 -13.43
C ASP A 77 6.59 -1.86 -12.06
N GLY A 78 6.23 -0.77 -11.39
CA GLY A 78 5.66 -0.74 -10.05
C GLY A 78 6.71 -0.77 -8.93
N PHE A 79 6.35 -0.20 -7.77
CA PHE A 79 7.27 0.01 -6.65
C PHE A 79 7.98 -1.28 -6.20
N MET A 80 7.22 -2.36 -5.97
CA MET A 80 7.78 -3.62 -5.48
C MET A 80 8.78 -4.23 -6.47
N ARG A 81 8.50 -4.21 -7.76
CA ARG A 81 9.42 -4.76 -8.77
C ARG A 81 10.67 -3.89 -8.93
N HIS A 82 10.49 -2.56 -8.89
CA HIS A 82 11.61 -1.63 -8.96
C HIS A 82 12.57 -1.84 -7.80
N TYR A 83 12.06 -1.84 -6.57
CA TYR A 83 12.88 -1.95 -5.36
C TYR A 83 13.37 -3.37 -5.09
N ALA A 84 12.62 -4.41 -5.46
CA ALA A 84 13.12 -5.78 -5.36
C ALA A 84 14.34 -6.03 -6.26
N ARG A 85 14.28 -5.54 -7.51
CA ARG A 85 15.43 -5.62 -8.43
C ARG A 85 16.59 -4.74 -7.96
N LYS A 86 16.30 -3.52 -7.50
CA LYS A 86 17.32 -2.56 -7.11
C LYS A 86 18.05 -2.92 -5.82
N CYS A 87 17.32 -3.32 -4.78
CA CYS A 87 17.87 -3.56 -3.45
C CYS A 87 18.28 -5.01 -3.23
N PHE A 88 17.48 -5.96 -3.72
CA PHE A 88 17.68 -7.40 -3.44
C PHE A 88 18.14 -8.20 -4.65
N ARG A 89 18.30 -7.55 -5.83
CA ARG A 89 18.58 -8.22 -7.12
C ARG A 89 17.57 -9.32 -7.45
N LEU A 90 16.36 -9.23 -6.90
CA LEU A 90 15.28 -10.19 -7.11
C LEU A 90 14.40 -9.76 -8.28
N ASN A 91 14.21 -10.65 -9.25
CA ASN A 91 13.28 -10.42 -10.35
C ASN A 91 11.89 -10.97 -9.99
N ILE A 92 11.06 -10.10 -9.40
CA ILE A 92 9.69 -10.45 -9.02
C ILE A 92 8.81 -10.54 -10.28
N SER A 93 8.08 -11.64 -10.40
CA SER A 93 7.08 -11.87 -11.46
C SER A 93 5.99 -10.79 -11.45
N GLN A 94 5.50 -10.39 -12.62
CA GLN A 94 4.36 -9.45 -12.73
C GLN A 94 3.08 -9.98 -12.06
N LYS A 95 2.98 -11.30 -11.86
CA LYS A 95 1.84 -11.91 -11.17
C LYS A 95 1.79 -11.56 -9.67
N ILE A 96 2.92 -11.32 -9.03
CA ILE A 96 2.98 -11.10 -7.56
C ILE A 96 2.28 -9.78 -7.15
N PRO A 97 2.58 -8.62 -7.77
CA PRO A 97 1.84 -7.39 -7.49
C PRO A 97 0.33 -7.52 -7.74
N LEU A 98 -0.06 -8.25 -8.79
CA LEU A 98 -1.48 -8.49 -9.10
C LEU A 98 -2.16 -9.30 -7.99
N ILE A 99 -1.53 -10.39 -7.54
CA ILE A 99 -2.03 -11.21 -6.43
C ILE A 99 -2.16 -10.36 -5.16
N MET A 100 -1.19 -9.49 -4.88
CA MET A 100 -1.27 -8.59 -3.72
C MET A 100 -2.41 -7.59 -3.82
N ILE A 101 -2.70 -7.04 -5.01
CA ILE A 101 -3.85 -6.16 -5.22
C ILE A 101 -5.16 -6.93 -4.99
N LEU A 102 -5.27 -8.16 -5.50
CA LEU A 102 -6.45 -9.00 -5.29
C LEU A 102 -6.64 -9.34 -3.81
N LEU A 103 -5.57 -9.72 -3.11
CA LEU A 103 -5.58 -9.97 -1.67
C LEU A 103 -6.01 -8.72 -0.90
N LEU A 104 -5.45 -7.55 -1.24
CA LEU A 104 -5.81 -6.26 -0.65
C LEU A 104 -7.31 -6.00 -0.72
N ILE A 105 -7.89 -6.13 -1.92
CA ILE A 105 -9.33 -5.95 -2.16
C ILE A 105 -10.14 -6.93 -1.31
N PHE A 106 -9.76 -8.22 -1.33
CA PHE A 106 -10.44 -9.26 -0.57
C PHE A 106 -10.43 -8.95 0.95
N THR A 107 -9.27 -8.63 1.52
CA THR A 107 -9.16 -8.25 2.94
C THR A 107 -9.90 -6.96 3.28
N SER A 108 -9.95 -6.00 2.36
CA SER A 108 -10.72 -4.76 2.56
C SER A 108 -12.20 -5.08 2.73
N VAL A 109 -12.77 -5.91 1.85
CA VAL A 109 -14.17 -6.35 1.94
C VAL A 109 -14.44 -7.14 3.23
N ALA A 110 -13.53 -8.05 3.60
CA ALA A 110 -13.67 -8.84 4.82
C ALA A 110 -13.60 -7.96 6.09
N CYS A 111 -12.69 -6.98 6.12
CA CYS A 111 -12.55 -6.03 7.21
C CYS A 111 -13.79 -5.14 7.35
N ILE A 112 -14.37 -4.64 6.25
CA ILE A 112 -15.63 -3.88 6.26
C ILE A 112 -16.75 -4.70 6.92
N LYS A 113 -16.92 -5.96 6.50
CA LYS A 113 -17.95 -6.84 7.09
C LYS A 113 -17.76 -7.03 8.59
N PHE A 114 -16.51 -7.22 9.03
CA PHE A 114 -16.18 -7.37 10.45
C PHE A 114 -16.48 -6.12 11.27
N VAL A 115 -16.06 -4.94 10.79
CA VAL A 115 -16.34 -3.67 11.47
C VAL A 115 -17.85 -3.41 11.56
N ILE A 116 -18.60 -3.64 10.47
CA ILE A 116 -20.07 -3.52 10.49
C ILE A 116 -20.68 -4.47 11.53
N ASN A 117 -20.24 -5.73 11.58
CA ASN A 117 -20.75 -6.70 12.55
C ASN A 117 -20.50 -6.26 14.00
N ILE A 118 -19.31 -5.74 14.32
CA ILE A 118 -19.02 -5.20 15.66
C ILE A 118 -19.89 -3.98 15.97
N LEU A 119 -20.05 -3.04 15.04
CA LEU A 119 -20.90 -1.87 15.24
C LEU A 119 -22.36 -2.26 15.49
N LEU A 120 -22.87 -3.29 14.79
CA LEU A 120 -24.20 -3.83 15.03
C LEU A 120 -24.34 -4.51 16.40
N GLN A 121 -23.27 -5.16 16.91
CA GLN A 121 -23.27 -5.74 18.25
C GLN A 121 -23.26 -4.68 19.35
N MET A 122 -22.52 -3.57 19.18
CA MET A 122 -22.49 -2.47 20.15
C MET A 122 -23.80 -1.66 20.22
N ARG A 123 -24.67 -1.79 19.21
CA ARG A 123 -25.96 -1.09 19.14
C ARG A 123 -27.08 -1.81 19.91
N LYS A 124 -26.87 -3.07 20.28
CA LYS A 124 -27.82 -3.86 21.08
C LYS A 124 -27.52 -3.70 22.56
#